data_AF-A0A7V5C154-F1
#
_entry.id   AF-A0A7V5C154-F1
#
_cell.length_a   1.000
_cell.length_b   1.000
_cell.length_c   1.000
_cell.angle_alpha   90.00
_cell.angle_beta   90.00
_cell.angle_gamma   90.00
#
_symmetry.space_group_name_H-M   'P 1'
#
loop_
_entity.id
_entity.type
_entity.pdbx_description
1 polymer ?
#
loop_
_entity_poly.entity_id
_entity_poly.type
_entity_poly.pdbx_seq_one_letter_code
_entity_poly.pdbx_strand_id
1 'polypeptide(L)'
;MRSDDAASVLLGTGAFAAYGAFLAGGPGAIGLGVLGAALGYLAARLGVRPVVSGSVLVGAAVGALVGSAIARTLCLPGTCRAVEVAAGLAGGLGAFVGVGIVVALVVRSFDEYREAASRGAPPKITGCGPDCV
;
A
#
# COMPACT_ATOMS: atom_id res chain seq x y z
N MET A 1 2.35 -5.08 -22.20
CA MET A 1 1.82 -4.88 -20.83
C MET A 1 0.49 -5.61 -20.76
N ARG A 2 0.28 -6.41 -19.72
CA ARG A 2 -1.00 -7.06 -19.47
C ARG A 2 -1.97 -5.97 -18.97
N SER A 3 -3.26 -6.07 -19.26
CA SER A 3 -4.27 -5.11 -18.78
C SER A 3 -4.21 -4.88 -17.27
N ASP A 4 -3.82 -5.92 -16.52
CA ASP A 4 -3.68 -5.90 -15.07
C ASP A 4 -2.49 -5.03 -14.60
N ASP A 5 -1.42 -4.94 -15.40
CA ASP A 5 -0.24 -4.12 -15.07
C ASP A 5 -0.57 -2.64 -15.16
N ALA A 6 -1.37 -2.25 -16.18
CA ALA A 6 -1.81 -0.88 -16.38
C ALA A 6 -2.70 -0.38 -15.23
N ALA A 7 -3.54 -1.25 -14.66
CA ALA A 7 -4.36 -0.91 -13.50
C ALA A 7 -3.51 -0.59 -12.26
N SER A 8 -2.46 -1.37 -11.99
CA SER A 8 -1.57 -1.13 -10.85
C SER A 8 -0.79 0.20 -10.99
N VAL A 9 -0.34 0.52 -12.21
CA VAL A 9 0.34 1.78 -12.52
C VAL A 9 -0.64 2.95 -12.38
N LEU A 10 -1.86 2.85 -12.94
CA LEU A 10 -2.88 3.90 -12.83
C LEU A 10 -3.31 4.14 -11.38
N LEU A 11 -3.51 3.08 -10.59
CA LEU A 11 -3.83 3.18 -9.17
C LEU A 11 -2.71 3.85 -8.38
N GLY A 12 -1.45 3.43 -8.60
CA GLY A 12 -0.28 4.05 -7.97
C GLY A 12 -0.12 5.52 -8.35
N THR A 13 -0.27 5.84 -9.63
CA THR A 13 -0.19 7.21 -10.13
C THR A 13 -1.29 8.08 -9.53
N GLY A 14 -2.53 7.61 -9.53
CA GLY A 14 -3.68 8.35 -9.01
C GLY A 14 -3.59 8.60 -7.50
N ALA A 15 -3.25 7.58 -6.72
CA ALA A 15 -3.17 7.69 -5.26
C ALA A 15 -2.05 8.66 -4.83
N PHE A 16 -0.86 8.55 -5.45
CA PHE A 16 0.24 9.45 -5.14
C PHE A 16 0.05 10.85 -5.72
N ALA A 17 -0.58 11.00 -6.89
CA ALA A 17 -0.93 12.32 -7.43
C ALA A 17 -1.94 13.04 -6.54
N ALA A 18 -2.95 12.34 -6.01
CA ALA A 18 -3.90 12.91 -5.05
C ALA A 18 -3.21 13.37 -3.76
N TYR A 19 -2.29 12.56 -3.22
CA TYR A 19 -1.50 12.95 -2.07
C TYR A 19 -0.58 14.15 -2.35
N GLY A 20 0.08 14.17 -3.51
CA GLY A 20 0.91 15.28 -3.93
C GLY A 20 0.13 16.58 -4.12
N ALA A 21 -1.08 16.49 -4.68
CA ALA A 21 -1.99 17.62 -4.78
C ALA A 21 -2.34 18.21 -3.40
N PHE A 22 -2.56 17.34 -2.40
CA PHE A 22 -2.87 17.75 -1.03
C PHE A 22 -1.72 18.47 -0.30
N LEU A 23 -0.47 18.10 -0.61
CA LEU A 23 0.72 18.67 0.03
C LEU A 23 1.21 19.97 -0.62
N ALA A 24 1.26 20.00 -1.95
CA ALA A 24 1.91 21.09 -2.70
C ALA A 24 1.11 21.56 -3.92
N GLY A 25 -0.16 21.18 -4.05
CA GLY A 25 -1.00 21.55 -5.19
C GLY A 25 -0.53 20.90 -6.49
N GLY A 26 -0.69 21.61 -7.62
CA GLY A 26 -0.33 21.13 -8.96
C GLY A 26 1.08 20.49 -9.08
N PRO A 27 2.17 21.14 -8.63
CA PRO A 27 3.52 20.56 -8.76
C PRO A 27 3.72 19.30 -7.89
N GLY A 28 3.07 19.23 -6.73
CA GLY A 28 3.11 18.03 -5.90
C GLY A 28 2.41 16.85 -6.55
N ALA A 29 1.28 17.09 -7.21
CA ALA A 29 0.51 16.06 -7.91
C ALA A 29 1.32 15.39 -9.02
N ILE A 30 2.09 16.18 -9.77
CA ILE A 30 2.96 15.68 -10.84
C ILE A 30 4.13 14.89 -10.25
N GLY A 31 4.83 15.46 -9.27
CA GLY A 31 6.02 14.84 -8.68
C GLY A 31 5.73 13.48 -8.03
N LEU A 32 4.74 13.44 -7.15
CA LEU A 32 4.36 12.18 -6.48
C LEU A 32 3.62 11.23 -7.44
N GLY A 33 2.83 11.74 -8.37
CA GLY A 33 2.20 10.91 -9.41
C GLY A 33 3.24 10.14 -10.24
N VAL A 34 4.32 10.81 -10.68
CA VAL A 34 5.44 10.16 -11.39
C VAL A 34 6.13 9.11 -10.51
N LEU A 35 6.30 9.38 -9.21
CA LEU A 35 6.85 8.41 -8.27
C LEU A 35 5.95 7.16 -8.16
N GLY A 36 4.64 7.34 -8.04
CA GLY A 36 3.65 6.26 -8.01
C GLY A 36 3.65 5.43 -9.30
N ALA A 37 3.77 6.09 -10.45
CA ALA A 37 3.91 5.43 -11.74
C ALA A 37 5.22 4.63 -11.85
N ALA A 38 6.34 5.20 -11.39
CA ALA A 38 7.65 4.55 -11.40
C ALA A 38 7.68 3.31 -10.48
N LEU A 39 7.10 3.41 -9.28
CA LEU A 39 6.98 2.29 -8.36
C LEU A 39 6.07 1.18 -8.92
N GLY A 40 4.94 1.55 -9.54
CA GLY A 40 4.07 0.59 -10.22
C GLY A 40 4.77 -0.12 -11.38
N TYR A 41 5.53 0.63 -12.19
CA TYR A 41 6.33 0.06 -13.29
C TYR A 41 7.45 -0.87 -12.77
N LEU A 42 8.11 -0.48 -11.68
CA LEU A 42 9.15 -1.31 -11.05
C LEU A 42 8.57 -2.60 -10.48
N ALA A 43 7.39 -2.55 -9.85
CA ALA A 43 6.70 -3.73 -9.36
C ALA A 43 6.32 -4.69 -10.50
N ALA A 44 5.86 -4.15 -11.63
CA ALA A 44 5.56 -4.93 -12.83
C ALA A 44 6.84 -5.57 -13.42
N ARG A 45 7.97 -4.85 -13.44
CA ARG A 45 9.28 -5.37 -13.85
C ARG A 45 9.78 -6.52 -12.97
N LEU A 46 9.47 -6.48 -11.68
CA LEU A 46 9.85 -7.51 -10.70
C LEU A 46 8.89 -8.72 -10.70
N GLY A 47 7.87 -8.75 -11.57
CA GLY A 47 6.91 -9.86 -11.65
C GLY A 47 5.98 -9.95 -10.44
N VAL A 48 5.85 -8.86 -9.66
CA VAL A 48 4.93 -8.82 -8.52
C VAL A 48 3.50 -8.78 -9.04
N ARG A 49 2.61 -9.59 -8.44
CA ARG A 49 1.19 -9.60 -8.83
C ARG A 49 0.59 -8.20 -8.70
N PRO A 50 -0.13 -7.66 -9.71
CA PRO A 50 -0.61 -6.28 -9.72
C PRO A 50 -1.63 -5.98 -8.59
N VAL A 51 -2.35 -7.01 -8.14
CA VAL A 51 -3.24 -6.92 -6.96
C VAL A 51 -2.44 -6.61 -5.69
N VAL A 52 -1.26 -7.22 -5.53
CA VAL A 52 -0.39 -7.04 -4.37
C VAL A 52 0.23 -5.64 -4.41
N SER A 53 0.86 -5.26 -5.53
CA SER A 53 1.50 -3.95 -5.67
C SER A 53 0.49 -2.80 -5.55
N GLY A 54 -0.72 -2.94 -6.12
CA GLY A 54 -1.79 -1.96 -6.02
C GLY A 54 -2.19 -1.68 -4.56
N SER A 55 -2.44 -2.73 -3.78
CA SER A 55 -2.81 -2.59 -2.36
C SER A 55 -1.74 -1.90 -1.51
N VAL A 56 -0.46 -2.23 -1.74
CA VAL A 56 0.67 -1.62 -1.03
C VAL A 56 0.85 -0.16 -1.40
N LEU A 57 0.72 0.19 -2.69
CA LEU A 57 0.84 1.58 -3.15
C LEU A 57 -0.31 2.46 -2.63
N VAL A 58 -1.54 1.94 -2.65
CA VAL A 58 -2.70 2.64 -2.08
C VAL A 58 -2.53 2.78 -0.56
N GLY A 59 -2.12 1.72 0.14
CA GLY A 59 -1.83 1.75 1.56
C GLY A 59 -0.76 2.78 1.95
N ALA A 60 0.32 2.87 1.17
CA ALA A 60 1.38 3.85 1.37
C ALA A 60 0.87 5.29 1.17
N ALA A 61 0.06 5.55 0.14
CA ALA A 61 -0.52 6.87 -0.08
C ALA A 61 -1.48 7.29 1.06
N VAL A 62 -2.30 6.35 1.54
CA VAL A 62 -3.20 6.58 2.68
C VAL A 62 -2.40 6.80 3.97
N GLY A 63 -1.37 5.98 4.24
CA GLY A 63 -0.49 6.17 5.39
C GLY A 63 0.21 7.53 5.37
N ALA A 64 0.60 8.01 4.20
CA ALA A 64 1.21 9.32 4.03
C ALA A 64 0.22 10.48 4.25
N LEU A 65 -1.02 10.32 3.80
CA LEU A 65 -2.12 11.25 4.11
C LEU A 65 -2.34 11.34 5.62
N VAL A 66 -2.52 10.21 6.29
CA VAL A 66 -2.80 10.14 7.74
C VAL A 66 -1.64 10.74 8.55
N GLY A 67 -0.40 10.39 8.23
CA GLY A 67 0.78 10.96 8.90
C GLY A 67 0.86 12.49 8.76
N SER A 68 0.59 13.02 7.56
CA SER A 68 0.57 14.47 7.33
C SER A 68 -0.60 15.16 8.04
N ALA A 69 -1.77 14.52 8.14
CA ALA A 69 -2.93 15.06 8.83
C ALA A 69 -2.69 15.15 10.34
N ILE A 70 -2.04 14.15 10.94
CA ILE A 70 -1.67 14.17 12.36
C ILE A 70 -0.66 15.29 12.63
N ALA A 71 0.37 15.45 11.79
CA ALA A 71 1.31 16.56 11.96
C ALA A 71 0.62 17.93 11.90
N ARG A 72 -0.35 18.12 10.98
CA ARG A 72 -1.16 19.35 10.88
C ARG A 72 -1.93 19.68 12.15
N THR A 73 -2.43 18.68 12.88
CA THR A 73 -3.17 18.94 14.12
C THR A 73 -2.25 19.24 15.30
N LEU A 74 -0.97 18.83 15.24
CA LEU A 74 -0.02 19.01 16.33
C LEU A 74 0.82 20.31 16.27
N CYS A 75 1.02 20.98 15.12
CA CYS A 75 1.76 22.26 15.09
C CYS A 75 0.90 23.53 14.92
N LEU A 76 1.38 24.61 15.55
CA LEU A 76 0.91 26.00 15.37
C LEU A 76 1.20 26.50 13.93
N PRO A 77 0.40 27.47 13.40
CA PRO A 77 0.52 27.91 12.02
C PRO A 77 1.83 28.65 11.79
N GLY A 78 2.73 28.07 10.99
CA GLY A 78 3.95 28.76 10.51
C GLY A 78 5.17 27.87 10.31
N THR A 79 5.37 26.82 11.13
CA THR A 79 6.58 25.96 11.08
C THR A 79 6.31 24.51 10.65
N CYS A 80 5.04 24.16 10.38
CA CYS A 80 4.60 22.77 10.32
C CYS A 80 4.91 22.05 8.99
N ARG A 81 5.27 22.76 7.91
CA ARG A 81 5.37 22.14 6.56
C ARG A 81 6.45 21.06 6.47
N ALA A 82 7.60 21.26 7.11
CA ALA A 82 8.68 20.26 7.14
C ALA A 82 8.29 19.03 7.97
N VAL A 83 7.57 19.25 9.10
CA VAL A 83 7.11 18.19 9.99
C VAL A 83 5.96 17.39 9.34
N GLU A 84 5.07 18.05 8.61
CA GLU A 84 4.01 17.39 7.82
C GLU A 84 4.57 16.46 6.75
N VAL A 85 5.61 16.92 6.04
CA VAL A 85 6.27 16.11 5.02
C VAL A 85 7.02 14.94 5.66
N ALA A 86 7.72 15.17 6.79
CA ALA A 86 8.43 14.12 7.50
C ALA A 86 7.47 13.06 8.08
N ALA A 87 6.37 13.49 8.72
CA ALA A 87 5.35 12.61 9.27
C ALA A 87 4.59 11.86 8.16
N GLY A 88 4.33 12.53 7.04
CA GLY A 88 3.76 11.92 5.84
C GLY A 88 4.68 10.84 5.26
N LEU A 89 5.97 11.12 5.12
CA LEU A 89 6.96 10.12 4.69
C LEU A 89 7.04 8.94 5.65
N ALA A 90 7.10 9.20 6.96
CA ALA A 90 7.16 8.14 7.97
C ALA A 90 5.88 7.28 7.97
N GLY A 91 4.70 7.90 7.89
CA GLY A 91 3.42 7.21 7.81
C GLY A 91 3.28 6.39 6.52
N GLY A 92 3.72 6.95 5.39
CA GLY A 92 3.73 6.26 4.10
C GLY A 92 4.66 5.05 4.08
N LEU A 93 5.90 5.19 4.59
CA LEU A 93 6.85 4.09 4.72
C LEU A 93 6.36 3.02 5.70
N GLY A 94 5.81 3.43 6.85
CA GLY A 94 5.25 2.51 7.83
C GLY A 94 4.09 1.70 7.25
N ALA A 95 3.19 2.35 6.53
CA ALA A 95 2.09 1.67 5.84
C ALA A 95 2.58 0.79 4.69
N PHE A 96 3.59 1.22 3.93
CA PHE A 96 4.19 0.40 2.87
C PHE A 96 4.73 -0.93 3.43
N VAL A 97 5.49 -0.88 4.53
CA VAL A 97 6.05 -2.06 5.16
C VAL A 97 4.95 -2.91 5.82
N GLY A 98 4.04 -2.28 6.57
CA GLY A 98 2.96 -2.98 7.27
C GLY A 98 2.02 -3.71 6.31
N VAL A 99 1.52 -3.03 5.28
CA VAL A 99 0.66 -3.64 4.25
C VAL A 99 1.44 -4.69 3.46
N GLY A 100 2.71 -4.43 3.13
CA GLY A 100 3.56 -5.41 2.44
C GLY A 100 3.69 -6.73 3.21
N ILE A 101 3.91 -6.67 4.53
CA ILE A 101 3.99 -7.86 5.38
C ILE A 101 2.64 -8.59 5.42
N VAL A 102 1.53 -7.89 5.63
CA VAL A 102 0.19 -8.50 5.67
C VAL A 102 -0.11 -9.20 4.35
N VAL A 103 0.17 -8.56 3.21
CA VAL A 103 -0.09 -9.16 1.91
C VAL A 103 0.81 -10.37 1.67
N ALA A 104 2.08 -10.34 2.09
CA ALA A 104 2.97 -11.50 2.01
C ALA A 104 2.44 -12.69 2.83
N LEU A 105 1.94 -12.43 4.05
CA LEU A 105 1.33 -13.45 4.90
C LEU A 105 0.05 -14.03 4.28
N VAL A 106 -0.80 -13.17 3.71
CA VAL A 106 -2.05 -13.57 3.06
C VAL A 106 -1.77 -14.44 1.84
N VAL A 107 -0.81 -14.06 0.99
CA VAL A 107 -0.43 -14.86 -0.19
C VAL A 107 0.08 -16.23 0.24
N ARG A 108 0.97 -16.27 1.25
CA ARG A 108 1.46 -17.53 1.82
C ARG A 108 0.32 -18.40 2.35
N SER A 109 -0.64 -17.80 3.06
CA SER A 109 -1.81 -18.51 3.58
C SER A 109 -2.62 -19.14 2.45
N PHE A 110 -2.87 -18.41 1.36
CA PHE A 110 -3.59 -18.95 0.20
C PHE A 110 -2.83 -20.07 -0.51
N ASP A 111 -1.50 -19.99 -0.61
CA ASP A 111 -0.69 -21.06 -1.19
C ASP A 111 -0.76 -22.34 -0.32
N GLU A 112 -0.66 -22.21 1.01
CA GLU A 112 -0.84 -23.33 1.94
C GLU A 112 -2.26 -23.95 1.83
N TYR A 113 -3.31 -23.13 1.68
CA TYR A 113 -4.67 -23.62 1.45
C TYR A 113 -4.81 -24.39 0.12
N ARG A 114 -4.19 -23.91 -0.96
CA ARG A 114 -4.21 -24.60 -2.27
C ARG A 114 -3.45 -25.91 -2.25
N GLU A 115 -2.31 -25.96 -1.57
CA GLU A 115 -1.55 -27.20 -1.36
C GLU A 115 -2.30 -28.20 -0.47
N ALA A 116 -3.06 -27.75 0.52
CA ALA A 116 -3.92 -28.62 1.32
C ALA A 116 -5.08 -29.18 0.47
N ALA A 117 -5.76 -28.31 -0.28
CA ALA A 117 -6.87 -28.69 -1.15
C ALA A 117 -6.46 -29.71 -2.24
N SER A 118 -5.30 -29.50 -2.87
CA SER A 118 -4.77 -30.45 -3.89
C SER A 118 -4.38 -31.81 -3.31
N ARG A 119 -4.07 -31.87 -2.01
CA ARG A 119 -3.82 -33.12 -1.28
C ARG A 119 -5.08 -33.72 -0.65
N GLY A 120 -6.26 -33.13 -0.86
CA GLY A 120 -7.51 -33.55 -0.23
C GLY A 120 -7.51 -33.37 1.30
N ALA A 121 -6.59 -32.59 1.85
CA ALA A 121 -6.51 -32.33 3.29
C ALA A 121 -7.54 -31.25 3.67
N PRO A 122 -8.22 -31.38 4.82
CA PRO A 122 -9.14 -30.36 5.28
C PRO A 122 -8.40 -29.03 5.53
N PRO A 123 -9.06 -27.88 5.29
CA PRO A 123 -8.45 -26.58 5.51
C PRO A 123 -8.01 -26.45 6.97
N LYS A 124 -6.79 -25.95 7.20
CA LYS A 124 -6.33 -25.58 8.54
C LYS A 124 -7.07 -24.33 9.00
N ILE A 125 -8.27 -24.50 9.54
CA ILE A 125 -9.01 -23.43 10.21
C ILE A 125 -8.28 -23.11 11.52
N THR A 126 -7.62 -21.95 11.57
CA THR A 126 -7.18 -21.35 12.84
C THR A 126 -8.41 -20.73 13.51
N GLY A 127 -9.19 -21.59 14.13
CA GLY A 127 -10.42 -21.26 14.82
C GLY A 127 -10.99 -22.58 15.33
N CYS A 128 -11.39 -22.58 16.60
CA CYS A 128 -11.97 -23.71 17.30
C CYS A 128 -12.69 -24.69 16.38
N GLY A 129 -12.13 -25.90 16.25
CA GLY A 129 -12.78 -27.00 15.56
C GLY A 129 -14.09 -27.39 16.26
N PRO A 130 -14.85 -28.36 15.71
CA PRO A 130 -16.06 -28.88 16.34
C PRO A 130 -15.86 -29.46 17.75
N ASP A 131 -14.60 -29.54 18.21
CA ASP A 131 -14.16 -30.04 19.50
C ASP A 131 -14.07 -28.93 20.57
N CYS A 132 -14.38 -27.67 20.23
CA CYS A 132 -14.53 -26.60 21.21
C CYS A 132 -15.94 -26.63 21.81
N VAL A 133 -16.12 -27.55 22.76
CA VAL A 133 -17.16 -27.49 23.80
C VAL A 133 -16.52 -26.97 25.07
#